data_AF-A0A925E2U3-F1
#
_entry.id   AF-A0A925E2U3-F1
#
_cell.length_a   1.000
_cell.length_b   1.000
_cell.length_c   1.000
_cell.angle_alpha   90.00
_cell.angle_beta   90.00
_cell.angle_gamma   90.00
#
_symmetry.space_group_name_H-M   'P 1'
#
loop_
_entity.id
_entity.type
_entity.pdbx_description
1 polymer ?
#
loop_
_entity_poly.entity_id
_entity_poly.type
_entity_poly.pdbx_seq_one_letter_code
_entity_poly.pdbx_strand_id
1 'polypeptide(L)' 'VRIRVLATDGTTFDPVAALLDPAGTVIAEADDSEGLNPVMTLELPADGTYSVRVNGYLTSGAYTVLVEELF' A
#
# COMPACT_ATOMS: atom_id res chain seq x y z
N VAL A 1 0.40 12.40 -0.55
CA VAL A 1 0.96 11.31 0.30
C VAL A 1 1.68 10.26 -0.55
N ARG A 2 2.65 9.56 0.05
CA ARG A 2 3.26 8.34 -0.46
C ARG A 2 3.05 7.20 0.52
N ILE A 3 2.66 6.04 0.02
CA ILE A 3 2.41 4.83 0.80
C ILE A 3 3.27 3.71 0.21
N ARG A 4 4.01 3.00 1.05
CA ARG A 4 4.82 1.84 0.67
C ARG A 4 4.48 0.66 1.56
N VAL A 5 4.38 -0.53 1.00
CA VAL A 5 4.31 -1.78 1.76
C VAL A 5 5.60 -2.53 1.52
N LEU A 6 6.36 -2.78 2.58
CA LEU A 6 7.64 -3.47 2.51
C LEU A 6 7.50 -4.85 3.12
N ALA A 7 7.64 -5.89 2.30
CA ALA A 7 7.84 -7.24 2.80
C ALA A 7 9.11 -7.30 3.66
N THR A 8 9.09 -8.15 4.70
CA THR A 8 10.30 -8.38 5.51
C THR A 8 11.38 -9.02 4.65
N ASP A 9 12.61 -8.51 4.75
CA ASP A 9 13.75 -9.02 3.97
C ASP A 9 13.95 -10.54 4.16
N GLY A 10 14.31 -11.22 3.07
CA GLY A 10 14.52 -12.67 3.07
C GLY A 10 13.24 -13.51 3.09
N THR A 11 12.06 -12.88 2.95
CA THR A 11 10.79 -13.59 2.76
C THR A 11 10.42 -13.70 1.27
N THR A 12 9.46 -14.57 0.96
CA THR A 12 8.84 -14.68 -0.37
C THR A 12 7.47 -13.99 -0.40
N PHE A 13 7.21 -13.05 0.51
CA PHE A 13 5.95 -12.35 0.52
C PHE A 13 5.88 -11.37 -0.64
N ASP A 14 4.77 -11.41 -1.35
CA ASP A 14 4.49 -10.65 -2.56
C ASP A 14 3.25 -9.77 -2.30
N PRO A 15 3.42 -8.60 -1.65
CA PRO A 15 2.32 -7.75 -1.23
C PRO A 15 1.67 -6.97 -2.38
N VAL A 16 0.34 -7.03 -2.47
CA VAL A 16 -0.49 -6.13 -3.28
C VAL A 16 -1.21 -5.16 -2.36
N ALA A 17 -1.19 -3.86 -2.66
CA ALA A 17 -1.80 -2.82 -1.83
C ALA A 17 -2.90 -2.05 -2.54
N ALA A 18 -3.94 -1.67 -1.78
CA ALA A 18 -4.99 -0.75 -2.21
C ALA A 18 -5.21 0.34 -1.15
N LEU A 19 -5.40 1.58 -1.58
CA LEU A 19 -5.87 2.67 -0.73
C LEU A 19 -7.38 2.85 -0.92
N LEU A 20 -8.10 2.81 0.19
CA LEU A 20 -9.54 3.03 0.24
C LEU A 20 -9.83 4.40 0.87
N ASP A 21 -10.74 5.15 0.26
CA ASP A 21 -11.25 6.42 0.76
C ASP A 21 -12.15 6.24 2.01
N PRO A 22 -12.59 7.33 2.66
CA PRO A 22 -13.46 7.24 3.83
C PRO A 22 -14.82 6.56 3.58
N ALA A 23 -15.27 6.46 2.34
CA ALA A 23 -16.47 5.72 1.94
C ALA A 23 -16.20 4.24 1.65
N GLY A 24 -14.93 3.80 1.72
CA GLY A 24 -14.51 2.44 1.39
C GLY A 24 -14.30 2.20 -0.11
N THR A 25 -14.23 3.26 -0.93
CA THR A 25 -13.95 3.15 -2.36
C THR A 25 -12.44 3.02 -2.58
N VAL A 26 -12.02 2.08 -3.41
CA VAL A 26 -10.61 1.98 -3.83
C VAL A 26 -10.27 3.15 -4.76
N ILE A 27 -9.26 3.94 -4.38
CA ILE A 27 -8.81 5.13 -5.13
C ILE A 27 -7.38 5.03 -5.67
N ALA A 28 -6.61 4.04 -5.19
CA ALA A 28 -5.31 3.68 -5.75
C ALA A 28 -5.01 2.21 -5.44
N GLU A 29 -4.28 1.55 -6.34
CA GLU A 29 -3.75 0.19 -6.16
C GLU A 29 -2.31 0.14 -6.68
N ALA A 30 -1.49 -0.70 -6.07
CA ALA A 30 -0.11 -0.93 -6.48
C ALA A 30 0.34 -2.36 -6.14
N ASP A 31 1.36 -2.83 -6.85
CA ASP A 31 1.91 -4.19 -6.77
C ASP A 31 3.46 -4.16 -6.92
N ASP A 32 4.02 -4.54 -8.05
CA ASP A 32 5.48 -4.59 -8.29
C ASP A 32 6.12 -3.23 -8.63
N SER A 33 6.02 -2.26 -7.72
CA SER A 33 6.54 -0.90 -7.96
C SER A 33 8.04 -0.77 -7.65
N GLU A 34 8.50 -1.39 -6.56
CA GLU A 34 9.91 -1.46 -6.14
C GLU A 34 10.29 -2.92 -5.87
N GLY A 35 10.66 -3.65 -6.93
CA GLY A 35 10.72 -5.11 -6.86
C GLY A 35 9.29 -5.65 -6.70
N LEU A 36 9.06 -6.50 -5.69
CA LEU A 36 7.72 -7.02 -5.35
C LEU A 36 6.95 -6.11 -4.37
N ASN A 37 7.48 -4.94 -4.02
CA ASN A 37 6.87 -4.07 -3.02
C ASN A 37 6.05 -2.94 -3.68
N PRO A 38 4.80 -2.70 -3.25
CA PRO A 38 3.92 -1.71 -3.84
C PRO A 38 4.17 -0.32 -3.29
N VAL A 39 4.15 0.65 -4.22
CA VAL A 39 4.31 2.08 -3.93
C VAL A 39 3.17 2.85 -4.57
N MET A 40 2.40 3.56 -3.75
CA MET A 40 1.38 4.50 -4.20
C MET A 40 1.84 5.93 -3.88
N THR A 41 1.67 6.86 -4.82
CA THR A 41 1.87 8.30 -4.59
C THR A 41 0.69 9.04 -5.19
N LEU A 42 -0.06 9.76 -4.36
CA LEU A 42 -1.26 10.50 -4.79
C LEU A 42 -1.56 11.68 -3.88
N GLU A 43 -2.29 12.65 -4.41
CA GLU A 43 -3.00 13.66 -3.63
C GLU A 43 -4.31 13.07 -3.09
N LEU A 44 -4.62 13.31 -1.82
CA LEU A 44 -5.87 12.82 -1.24
C LEU A 44 -7.03 13.75 -1.68
N PRO A 45 -8.14 13.22 -2.22
CA PRO A 45 -9.20 14.03 -2.79
C PRO A 45 -10.03 14.79 -1.76
N ALA A 46 -9.98 14.38 -0.50
CA ALA A 46 -10.71 14.98 0.61
C ALA A 46 -10.10 14.58 1.97
N ASP A 47 -10.40 15.36 3.01
CA ASP A 47 -10.08 15.02 4.39
C ASP A 47 -10.89 13.80 4.88
N GLY A 48 -10.29 12.96 5.70
CA GLY A 48 -10.97 11.84 6.35
C GLY A 48 -10.05 10.69 6.72
N THR A 49 -10.65 9.60 7.21
CA THR A 49 -9.92 8.36 7.54
C THR A 49 -9.85 7.46 6.31
N TYR A 50 -8.64 7.21 5.84
CA TYR A 50 -8.36 6.28 4.75
C TYR A 50 -7.92 4.93 5.31
N SER A 51 -8.13 3.86 4.54
CA SER A 51 -7.68 2.51 4.89
C SER A 51 -6.69 1.98 3.85
N VAL A 52 -5.56 1.45 4.30
CA VAL A 52 -4.65 0.69 3.43
C VAL A 52 -4.99 -0.78 3.57
N ARG A 53 -5.43 -1.41 2.48
CA ARG A 53 -5.63 -2.86 2.41
C ARG A 53 -4.37 -3.50 1.82
N VAL A 54 -3.81 -4.47 2.53
CA VAL A 54 -2.66 -5.27 2.09
C VAL A 54 -3.11 -6.70 1.89
N ASN A 55 -2.88 -7.26 0.70
CA ASN A 55 -3.08 -8.66 0.37
C ASN A 55 -1.75 -9.27 -0.06
N GLY A 56 -1.66 -10.59 -0.12
CA GLY A 56 -0.58 -11.27 -0.81
C GLY A 56 -1.03 -11.83 -2.15
N TYR A 57 -0.15 -11.83 -3.14
CA TYR A 57 -0.36 -12.54 -4.40
C TYR A 57 -0.09 -14.03 -4.19
N LEU A 58 -1.09 -14.74 -3.66
CA LEU A 58 -1.01 -16.16 -3.25
C LEU A 58 0.10 -16.47 -2.22
N THR A 59 0.66 -15.43 -1.59
CA THR A 59 1.70 -15.52 -0.57
C THR A 59 1.21 -14.85 0.72
N SER A 60 1.96 -15.05 1.81
CA SER A 60 1.71 -14.37 3.08
C SER A 60 3.04 -14.13 3.79
N GLY A 61 3.16 -13.03 4.52
CA GLY A 61 4.34 -12.77 5.33
C GLY A 61 4.21 -11.49 6.14
N ALA A 62 5.24 -11.24 6.95
CA ALA A 62 5.33 -10.02 7.74
C ALA A 62 5.69 -8.84 6.85
N TYR A 63 5.08 -7.68 7.13
CA TYR A 63 5.30 -6.46 6.37
C TYR A 63 5.30 -5.22 7.25
N THR A 64 5.89 -4.14 6.73
CA THR A 64 5.79 -2.78 7.28
C THR A 64 5.03 -1.90 6.29
N VAL A 65 4.10 -1.07 6.78
CA VAL A 65 3.49 0.00 5.98
C VAL A 65 4.15 1.32 6.36
N LEU A 66 4.71 2.01 5.37
CA LEU A 66 5.25 3.36 5.53
C LEU A 66 4.30 4.36 4.87
N VAL A 67 3.95 5.41 5.61
CA VAL A 67 3.11 6.52 5.11
C VAL A 67 3.89 7.81 5.28
N GLU A 68 4.04 8.54 4.18
CA GLU A 68 4.79 9.78 4.09
C GLU A 68 3.88 10.88 3.53
N GLU A 69 3.79 12.00 4.22
CA GLU A 69 3.20 13.21 3.65
C GLU A 69 4.22 13.80 2.65
N LEU A 70 3.73 14.14 1.47
CA LEU A 70 4.52 14.84 0.46
C LEU A 70 3.93 16.24 0.37
N PHE A 71 4.83 17.23 0.37
CA PHE A 71 4.62 18.68 0.51
C PHE A 71 3.30 19.24 -0.01
#